data_AF-A0A257NCI0-F1
#
_entry.id   AF-A0A257NCI0-F1
#
_cell.length_a   1.000
_cell.length_b   1.000
_cell.length_c   1.000
_cell.angle_alpha   90.00
_cell.angle_beta   90.00
_cell.angle_gamma   90.00
#
_symmetry.space_group_name_H-M   'P 1'
#
loop_
_entity.id
_entity.type
_entity.pdbx_description
1 polymer ?
#
loop_
_entity_poly.entity_id
_entity_poly.type
_entity_poly.pdbx_seq_one_letter_code
_entity_poly.pdbx_strand_id
1 'polypeptide(L)'
;MLRHFPIKNVAYAHRKRDYFIAAFTFFCVAICLISDANASIEKQNALGVSGWVFLIGLLLGENREVRMQVVIAVIFATIGEHFASPFMGGYTYRFGNVPAYVPPGHGMVYLTAVALARSGLFLRYAREITALVILVCGSWSLWGISGFAQQGDVVGALLFCVFLVYLFKGRSPMVYLAAFFITTWLELIGTAVGTWKWAAIDPVLGLPQGNPPSGVAAWYCLVDAVAIGGAPVVLSGFKSAHVWLKFAKERKNAYQGAGNE
;
A
#
# COMPACT_ATOMS: atom_id res chain seq x y z
N MET A 1 18.94 -2.41 16.07
CA MET A 1 17.64 -1.80 15.68
C MET A 1 17.66 -1.11 14.32
N LEU A 2 18.79 -0.55 13.84
CA LEU A 2 18.83 0.22 12.57
C LEU A 2 19.50 -0.52 11.40
N ARG A 3 19.46 -1.85 11.36
CA ARG A 3 20.22 -2.65 10.37
C ARG A 3 19.84 -2.34 8.92
N HIS A 4 18.56 -2.06 8.68
CA HIS A 4 18.01 -1.79 7.35
C HIS A 4 17.88 -0.29 7.04
N PHE A 5 18.42 0.58 7.90
CA PHE A 5 18.38 2.02 7.69
C PHE A 5 19.53 2.50 6.79
N PRO A 6 19.31 3.60 6.03
CA PRO A 6 20.37 4.25 5.27
C PRO A 6 21.59 4.65 6.12
N ILE A 7 22.75 4.59 5.49
CA ILE A 7 24.04 5.01 6.06
C ILE A 7 24.00 6.54 6.23
N LYS A 8 24.52 7.02 7.36
CA LYS A 8 24.60 8.47 7.62
C LYS A 8 25.64 9.14 6.71
N ASN A 9 25.46 10.43 6.46
CA ASN A 9 26.44 11.29 5.78
C ASN A 9 26.79 10.84 4.34
N VAL A 10 25.86 10.12 3.69
CA VAL A 10 25.97 9.76 2.27
C VAL A 10 25.11 10.72 1.45
N ALA A 11 25.68 11.25 0.36
CA ALA A 11 24.94 12.07 -0.59
C ALA A 11 24.01 11.19 -1.45
N TYR A 12 22.77 10.96 -0.99
CA TYR A 12 21.76 10.25 -1.79
C TYR A 12 21.20 11.17 -2.88
N ALA A 13 21.21 10.72 -4.14
CA ALA A 13 20.72 11.51 -5.26
C ALA A 13 19.19 11.68 -5.23
N HIS A 14 18.71 12.85 -5.67
CA HIS A 14 17.29 13.10 -5.89
C HIS A 14 16.90 12.64 -7.29
N ARG A 15 15.70 12.08 -7.44
CA ARG A 15 15.11 11.76 -8.74
C ARG A 15 13.77 12.47 -8.87
N LYS A 16 13.65 13.38 -9.84
CA LYS A 16 12.41 14.17 -10.06
C LYS A 16 11.17 13.29 -10.22
N ARG A 17 11.32 12.13 -10.88
CA ARG A 17 10.25 11.15 -11.08
C ARG A 17 9.65 10.64 -9.76
N ASP A 18 10.47 10.39 -8.75
CA ASP A 18 9.99 9.85 -7.47
C ASP A 18 9.08 10.86 -6.75
N TYR A 19 9.47 12.13 -6.76
CA TYR A 19 8.65 13.22 -6.22
C TYR A 19 7.39 13.48 -7.07
N PHE A 20 7.47 13.32 -8.39
CA PHE A 20 6.30 13.42 -9.26
C PHE A 20 5.27 12.33 -8.95
N ILE A 21 5.69 11.06 -8.86
CA ILE A 21 4.81 9.93 -8.50
C ILE A 21 4.09 10.23 -7.18
N ALA A 22 4.85 10.67 -6.17
CA ALA A 22 4.29 11.00 -4.86
C ALA A 22 3.29 12.16 -4.97
N ALA A 23 3.72 13.34 -5.42
CA ALA A 23 2.87 14.52 -5.50
C ALA A 23 1.59 14.26 -6.32
N PHE A 24 1.72 13.58 -7.45
CA PHE A 24 0.59 13.20 -8.30
C PHE A 24 -0.37 12.27 -7.56
N THR A 25 0.13 11.25 -6.85
CA THR A 25 -0.72 10.31 -6.11
C THR A 25 -1.41 10.98 -4.92
N PHE A 26 -0.71 11.78 -4.12
CA PHE A 26 -1.31 12.55 -3.01
C PHE A 26 -2.46 13.45 -3.52
N PHE A 27 -2.22 14.13 -4.65
CA PHE A 27 -3.24 14.95 -5.32
C PHE A 27 -4.43 14.11 -5.82
N CYS A 28 -4.18 13.06 -6.60
CA CYS A 28 -5.22 12.19 -7.14
C CYS A 28 -6.08 11.55 -6.04
N VAL A 29 -5.46 11.08 -4.95
CA VAL A 29 -6.17 10.52 -3.80
C VAL A 29 -7.10 11.56 -3.20
N ALA A 30 -6.60 12.77 -2.89
CA ALA A 30 -7.44 13.81 -2.30
C ALA A 30 -8.63 14.17 -3.20
N ILE A 31 -8.36 14.41 -4.49
CA ILE A 31 -9.41 14.74 -5.46
C ILE A 31 -10.40 13.59 -5.64
N CYS A 32 -9.93 12.35 -5.70
CA CYS A 32 -10.79 11.17 -5.85
C CYS A 32 -11.75 11.03 -4.67
N LEU A 33 -11.24 11.08 -3.44
CA LEU A 33 -12.05 10.90 -2.23
C LEU A 33 -13.06 12.04 -2.03
N ILE A 34 -12.62 13.29 -2.20
CA ILE A 34 -13.53 14.45 -2.15
C ILE A 34 -14.59 14.36 -3.25
N SER A 35 -14.21 13.91 -4.45
CA SER A 35 -15.14 13.74 -5.56
C SER A 35 -16.14 12.62 -5.34
N ASP A 36 -15.73 11.54 -4.64
CA ASP A 36 -16.57 10.39 -4.33
C ASP A 36 -17.55 10.67 -3.19
N ALA A 37 -17.23 11.55 -2.24
CA ALA A 37 -18.05 11.85 -1.06
C ALA A 37 -19.55 12.03 -1.38
N ASN A 38 -19.88 12.70 -2.49
CA ASN A 38 -21.25 12.92 -2.96
C ASN A 38 -21.50 12.40 -4.40
N ALA A 39 -20.73 11.43 -4.88
CA ALA A 39 -20.82 10.92 -6.24
C ALA A 39 -21.98 9.93 -6.45
N SER A 40 -22.41 9.68 -7.69
CA SER A 40 -23.17 8.47 -8.01
C SER A 40 -22.25 7.24 -8.12
N ILE A 41 -22.81 6.03 -8.20
CA ILE A 41 -22.00 4.81 -8.41
C ILE A 41 -21.30 4.82 -9.78
N GLU A 42 -21.90 5.44 -10.80
CA GLU A 42 -21.32 5.60 -12.13
C GLU A 42 -20.08 6.51 -12.07
N LYS A 43 -20.15 7.61 -11.31
CA LYS A 43 -19.00 8.49 -11.09
C LYS A 43 -17.90 7.78 -10.29
N GLN A 44 -18.25 6.93 -9.32
CA GLN A 44 -17.29 6.08 -8.61
C GLN A 44 -16.58 5.09 -9.56
N ASN A 45 -17.31 4.48 -10.50
CA ASN A 45 -16.75 3.62 -11.53
C ASN A 45 -15.84 4.38 -12.50
N ALA A 46 -16.23 5.60 -12.90
CA ALA A 46 -15.41 6.46 -13.73
C ALA A 46 -14.09 6.85 -13.04
N LEU A 47 -14.13 7.17 -11.74
CA LEU A 47 -12.92 7.37 -10.93
C LEU A 47 -12.04 6.10 -10.90
N GLY A 48 -12.65 4.92 -10.87
CA GLY A 48 -11.95 3.64 -10.98
C GLY A 48 -11.20 3.46 -12.30
N VAL A 49 -11.86 3.77 -13.43
CA VAL A 49 -11.22 3.77 -14.75
C VAL A 49 -10.06 4.76 -14.80
N SER A 50 -10.26 5.98 -14.30
CA SER A 50 -9.18 6.98 -14.21
C SER A 50 -8.01 6.48 -13.36
N GLY A 51 -8.29 5.85 -12.22
CA GLY A 51 -7.28 5.24 -11.35
C GLY A 51 -6.43 4.21 -12.09
N TRP A 52 -7.04 3.33 -12.88
CA TRP A 52 -6.31 2.34 -13.68
C TRP A 52 -5.45 2.99 -14.77
N VAL A 53 -5.98 3.98 -15.50
CA VAL A 53 -5.21 4.72 -16.50
C VAL A 53 -3.98 5.38 -15.89
N PHE A 54 -4.15 6.02 -14.74
CA PHE A 54 -3.06 6.67 -14.01
C PHE A 54 -2.04 5.66 -13.49
N LEU A 55 -2.48 4.58 -12.85
CA LEU A 55 -1.58 3.53 -12.37
C LEU A 55 -0.74 2.95 -13.52
N ILE A 56 -1.38 2.57 -14.63
CA ILE A 56 -0.68 2.03 -15.80
C ILE A 56 0.33 3.04 -16.34
N GLY A 57 -0.07 4.31 -16.48
CA GLY A 57 0.83 5.39 -16.93
C GLY A 57 2.05 5.56 -16.02
N LEU A 58 1.87 5.56 -14.70
CA LEU A 58 2.97 5.63 -13.74
C LEU A 58 3.90 4.40 -13.82
N LEU A 59 3.36 3.21 -14.09
CA LEU A 59 4.13 1.97 -14.21
C LEU A 59 4.99 1.89 -15.49
N LEU A 60 4.66 2.64 -16.55
CA LEU A 60 5.40 2.60 -17.83
C LEU A 60 6.89 2.91 -17.69
N GLY A 61 7.30 3.69 -16.70
CA GLY A 61 8.71 3.98 -16.45
C GLY A 61 9.32 3.24 -15.25
N GLU A 62 8.62 2.27 -14.68
CA GLU A 62 9.15 1.41 -13.62
C GLU A 62 9.75 0.12 -14.16
N ASN A 63 10.69 -0.46 -13.41
CA ASN A 63 11.31 -1.72 -13.78
C ASN A 63 10.36 -2.92 -13.54
N ARG A 64 10.71 -4.10 -14.08
CA ARG A 64 9.88 -5.31 -14.00
C ARG A 64 9.59 -5.75 -12.56
N GLU A 65 10.52 -5.54 -11.64
CA GLU A 65 10.35 -5.91 -10.24
C GLU A 65 9.32 -5.04 -9.55
N VAL A 66 9.43 -3.71 -9.64
CA VAL A 66 8.45 -2.77 -9.07
C VAL A 66 7.07 -2.97 -9.69
N ARG A 67 6.99 -3.21 -11.01
CA ARG A 67 5.71 -3.55 -11.67
C ARG A 67 5.08 -4.81 -11.07
N MET A 68 5.87 -5.86 -10.82
CA MET A 68 5.37 -7.08 -10.22
C MET A 68 4.93 -6.87 -8.76
N GLN A 69 5.71 -6.10 -8.00
CA GLN A 69 5.33 -5.75 -6.63
C GLN A 69 3.99 -5.01 -6.60
N VAL A 70 3.78 -4.05 -7.50
CA VAL A 70 2.50 -3.33 -7.62
C VAL A 70 1.36 -4.27 -7.97
N VAL A 71 1.55 -5.21 -8.91
CA VAL A 71 0.53 -6.22 -9.24
C VAL A 71 0.16 -7.05 -8.01
N ILE A 72 1.15 -7.53 -7.27
CA ILE A 72 0.92 -8.32 -6.04
C ILE A 72 0.21 -7.47 -4.99
N ALA A 73 0.63 -6.22 -4.80
CA ALA A 73 0.00 -5.29 -3.87
C ALA A 73 -1.47 -5.06 -4.21
N VAL A 74 -1.79 -4.81 -5.48
CA VAL A 74 -3.18 -4.63 -5.94
C VAL A 74 -4.02 -5.88 -5.66
N ILE A 75 -3.53 -7.08 -6.00
CA ILE A 75 -4.27 -8.32 -5.78
C ILE A 75 -4.49 -8.56 -4.29
N PHE A 76 -3.43 -8.50 -3.49
CA PHE A 76 -3.47 -8.77 -2.06
C PHE A 76 -4.35 -7.77 -1.32
N ALA A 77 -4.19 -6.47 -1.59
CA ALA A 77 -5.00 -5.43 -0.98
C ALA A 77 -6.46 -5.53 -1.42
N THR A 78 -6.76 -5.83 -2.69
CA THR A 78 -8.14 -6.00 -3.15
C THR A 78 -8.85 -7.16 -2.43
N ILE A 79 -8.18 -8.29 -2.24
CA ILE A 79 -8.73 -9.41 -1.46
C ILE A 79 -8.92 -8.97 0.00
N GLY A 80 -7.93 -8.31 0.58
CA GLY A 80 -7.99 -7.79 1.94
C GLY A 80 -9.14 -6.81 2.16
N GLU A 81 -9.41 -5.93 1.21
CA GLU A 81 -10.51 -4.95 1.25
C GLU A 81 -11.89 -5.62 1.24
N HIS A 82 -12.09 -6.63 0.37
CA HIS A 82 -13.35 -7.37 0.33
C HIS A 82 -13.58 -8.18 1.62
N PHE A 83 -12.50 -8.64 2.24
CA PHE A 83 -12.56 -9.31 3.53
C PHE A 83 -12.84 -8.31 4.67
N ALA A 84 -12.05 -7.25 4.78
CA ALA A 84 -12.08 -6.32 5.91
C ALA A 84 -13.35 -5.44 5.93
N SER A 85 -13.86 -5.06 4.76
CA SER A 85 -15.03 -4.18 4.66
C SER A 85 -16.34 -4.96 4.47
N PRO A 86 -16.71 -5.49 3.28
CA PRO A 86 -17.99 -6.17 3.09
C PRO A 86 -18.20 -7.42 3.95
N PHE A 87 -17.17 -8.27 4.12
CA PHE A 87 -17.34 -9.55 4.82
C PHE A 87 -17.25 -9.41 6.34
N MET A 88 -16.24 -8.70 6.84
CA MET A 88 -15.95 -8.58 8.26
C MET A 88 -16.67 -7.37 8.91
N GLY A 89 -16.90 -6.29 8.15
CA GLY A 89 -17.51 -5.07 8.67
C GLY A 89 -16.58 -4.19 9.53
N GLY A 90 -15.26 -4.29 9.34
CA GLY A 90 -14.28 -3.46 10.07
C GLY A 90 -14.40 -1.97 9.74
N TYR A 91 -14.79 -1.66 8.50
CA TYR A 91 -15.23 -0.34 8.05
C TYR A 91 -16.18 -0.50 6.87
N THR A 92 -17.02 0.50 6.64
CA THR A 92 -18.05 0.45 5.59
C THR A 92 -17.91 1.65 4.67
N TYR A 93 -17.75 1.38 3.36
CA TYR A 93 -17.86 2.40 2.32
C TYR A 93 -19.32 2.85 2.15
N ARG A 94 -19.55 4.08 1.68
CA ARG A 94 -20.92 4.66 1.63
C ARG A 94 -21.96 3.84 0.85
N PHE A 95 -21.53 3.07 -0.15
CA PHE A 95 -22.40 2.21 -0.95
C PHE A 95 -22.35 0.72 -0.55
N GLY A 96 -21.61 0.37 0.50
CA GLY A 96 -21.45 -1.01 0.97
C GLY A 96 -20.61 -1.91 0.04
N ASN A 97 -20.21 -1.44 -1.14
CA ASN A 97 -19.25 -2.12 -2.02
C ASN A 97 -17.83 -1.58 -1.81
N VAL A 98 -16.84 -2.36 -2.21
CA VAL A 98 -15.47 -1.84 -2.42
C VAL A 98 -15.49 -0.94 -3.66
N PRO A 99 -15.16 0.36 -3.55
CA PRO A 99 -15.16 1.26 -4.70
C PRO A 99 -14.21 0.82 -5.81
N ALA A 100 -14.61 1.03 -7.07
CA ALA A 100 -13.81 0.62 -8.23
C ALA A 100 -12.42 1.27 -8.31
N TYR A 101 -12.22 2.41 -7.63
CA TYR A 101 -10.92 3.08 -7.52
C TYR A 101 -10.01 2.48 -6.45
N VAL A 102 -10.50 1.62 -5.55
CA VAL A 102 -9.69 1.04 -4.47
C VAL A 102 -8.59 0.13 -5.00
N PRO A 103 -8.84 -0.83 -5.92
CA PRO A 103 -7.76 -1.66 -6.48
C PRO A 103 -6.63 -0.86 -7.14
N PRO A 104 -6.87 0.04 -8.13
CA PRO A 104 -5.79 0.84 -8.69
C PRO A 104 -5.21 1.84 -7.69
N GLY A 105 -6.01 2.33 -6.75
CA GLY A 105 -5.58 3.21 -5.66
C GLY A 105 -4.50 2.55 -4.80
N HIS A 106 -4.69 1.30 -4.39
CA HIS A 106 -3.67 0.53 -3.66
C HIS A 106 -2.38 0.36 -4.46
N GLY A 107 -2.49 0.16 -5.78
CA GLY A 107 -1.31 0.13 -6.65
C GLY A 107 -0.55 1.46 -6.67
N MET A 108 -1.25 2.60 -6.73
CA MET A 108 -0.64 3.93 -6.70
C MET A 108 -0.05 4.26 -5.31
N VAL A 109 -0.72 3.86 -4.23
CA VAL A 109 -0.26 4.00 -2.84
C VAL A 109 1.04 3.23 -2.63
N TYR A 110 1.08 1.95 -3.01
CA TYR A 110 2.29 1.12 -2.95
C TYR A 110 3.42 1.73 -3.77
N LEU A 111 3.14 2.13 -5.02
CA LEU A 111 4.15 2.73 -5.89
C LEU A 111 4.70 4.05 -5.30
N THR A 112 3.85 4.84 -4.66
CA THR A 112 4.25 6.06 -3.95
C THR A 112 5.15 5.76 -2.77
N ALA A 113 4.82 4.73 -1.97
CA ALA A 113 5.67 4.30 -0.86
C ALA A 113 7.07 3.87 -1.37
N VAL A 114 7.14 3.08 -2.44
CA VAL A 114 8.42 2.69 -3.07
C VAL A 114 9.19 3.89 -3.63
N ALA A 115 8.50 4.81 -4.31
CA ALA A 115 9.11 5.99 -4.91
C ALA A 115 9.70 6.93 -3.84
N LEU A 116 8.93 7.22 -2.79
CA LEU A 116 9.41 8.01 -1.65
C LEU A 116 10.54 7.31 -0.92
N ALA A 117 10.43 6.00 -0.65
CA ALA A 117 11.46 5.23 0.06
C ALA A 117 12.84 5.25 -0.63
N ARG A 118 12.87 5.29 -1.96
CA ARG A 118 14.12 5.40 -2.75
C ARG A 118 14.54 6.84 -3.06
N SER A 119 13.75 7.83 -2.62
CA SER A 119 14.04 9.24 -2.87
C SER A 119 15.20 9.74 -2.00
N GLY A 120 15.96 10.71 -2.52
CA GLY A 120 17.03 11.37 -1.76
C GLY A 120 16.56 11.96 -0.43
N LEU A 121 15.30 12.43 -0.33
CA LEU A 121 14.71 12.97 0.89
C LEU A 121 14.63 11.89 1.99
N PHE A 122 13.97 10.77 1.71
CA PHE A 122 13.80 9.69 2.70
C PHE A 122 15.13 9.06 3.08
N LEU A 123 16.03 8.89 2.11
CA LEU A 123 17.34 8.28 2.37
C LEU A 123 18.24 9.18 3.23
N ARG A 124 18.23 10.51 3.00
CA ARG A 124 19.03 11.48 3.79
C ARG A 124 18.48 11.69 5.18
N TYR A 125 17.16 11.84 5.32
CA TYR A 125 16.50 12.21 6.57
C TYR A 125 15.78 11.04 7.25
N ALA A 126 16.25 9.80 7.01
CA ALA A 126 15.59 8.59 7.46
C ALA A 126 15.30 8.56 8.97
N ARG A 127 16.21 9.12 9.79
CA ARG A 127 16.09 9.06 11.26
C ARG A 127 15.18 10.16 11.79
N GLU A 128 15.23 11.33 11.18
CA GLU A 128 14.38 12.48 11.46
C GLU A 128 12.94 12.16 11.09
N ILE A 129 12.73 11.58 9.91
CA ILE A 129 11.41 11.08 9.46
C ILE A 129 10.92 9.99 10.42
N THR A 130 11.78 9.07 10.84
CA THR A 130 11.41 8.03 11.82
C THR A 130 10.96 8.65 13.14
N ALA A 131 11.73 9.59 13.69
CA ALA A 131 11.36 10.27 14.92
C ALA A 131 10.03 11.01 14.77
N LEU A 132 9.84 11.73 13.67
CA LEU A 132 8.58 12.41 13.36
C LEU A 132 7.40 11.43 13.34
N VAL A 133 7.51 10.33 12.59
CA VAL A 133 6.43 9.33 12.47
C VAL A 133 6.11 8.69 13.82
N ILE A 134 7.13 8.31 14.61
CA ILE A 134 6.92 7.72 15.94
C ILE A 134 6.26 8.72 16.89
N LEU A 135 6.71 9.97 16.89
CA LEU A 135 6.13 11.00 17.75
C LEU A 135 4.69 11.32 17.36
N VAL A 136 4.39 11.49 16.07
CA VAL A 136 3.05 11.81 15.58
C VAL A 136 2.09 10.64 15.80
N CYS A 137 2.43 9.45 15.30
CA CYS A 137 1.57 8.27 15.42
C CYS A 137 1.44 7.80 16.88
N GLY A 138 2.53 7.89 17.66
CA GLY A 138 2.50 7.59 19.09
C GLY A 138 1.64 8.56 19.88
N SER A 139 1.75 9.87 19.62
CA SER A 139 0.88 10.87 20.27
C SER A 139 -0.59 10.68 19.90
N TRP A 140 -0.88 10.36 18.63
CA TRP A 140 -2.23 10.03 18.19
C TRP A 140 -2.75 8.77 18.90
N SER A 141 -1.96 7.70 18.95
CA SER A 141 -2.33 6.46 19.66
C SER A 141 -2.62 6.72 21.14
N LEU A 142 -1.77 7.49 21.81
CA LEU A 142 -1.94 7.86 23.22
C LEU A 142 -3.21 8.69 23.44
N TRP A 143 -3.48 9.67 22.57
CA TRP A 143 -4.73 10.44 22.61
C TRP A 143 -5.95 9.52 22.41
N GLY A 144 -5.87 8.60 21.46
CA GLY A 144 -6.95 7.67 21.14
C GLY A 144 -7.32 6.71 22.28
N ILE A 145 -6.38 6.36 23.16
CA ILE A 145 -6.62 5.50 24.34
C ILE A 145 -6.77 6.27 25.66
N SER A 146 -6.63 7.60 25.64
CA SER A 146 -6.67 8.43 26.85
C SER A 146 -8.04 8.58 27.50
N GLY A 147 -9.11 8.23 26.78
CA GLY A 147 -10.50 8.51 27.17
C GLY A 147 -11.02 9.88 26.75
N PHE A 148 -10.17 10.76 26.18
CA PHE A 148 -10.60 12.06 25.66
C PHE A 148 -11.15 12.01 24.22
N ALA A 149 -10.77 11.01 23.43
CA ALA A 149 -11.25 10.86 22.06
C ALA A 149 -12.74 10.48 22.06
N GLN A 150 -13.50 11.04 21.11
CA GLN A 150 -14.93 10.73 20.96
C GLN A 150 -15.18 9.23 20.67
N GLN A 151 -14.26 8.63 19.93
CA GLN A 151 -14.24 7.20 19.62
C GLN A 151 -12.87 6.65 20.06
N GLY A 152 -12.88 5.66 20.96
CA GLY A 152 -11.64 5.08 21.49
C GLY A 152 -10.87 4.31 20.42
N ASP A 153 -9.53 4.30 20.53
CA ASP A 153 -8.66 3.78 19.47
C ASP A 153 -7.65 2.73 19.98
N VAL A 154 -8.14 1.73 20.71
CA VAL A 154 -7.32 0.63 21.23
C VAL A 154 -6.72 -0.18 20.09
N VAL A 155 -7.49 -0.49 19.06
CA VAL A 155 -6.99 -1.21 17.88
C VAL A 155 -5.95 -0.38 17.14
N GLY A 156 -6.15 0.93 16.95
CA GLY A 156 -5.14 1.79 16.35
C GLY A 156 -3.82 1.81 17.14
N ALA A 157 -3.89 1.86 18.48
CA ALA A 157 -2.70 1.76 19.32
C ALA A 157 -2.00 0.39 19.21
N LEU A 158 -2.75 -0.72 19.12
CA LEU A 158 -2.18 -2.05 18.85
C LEU A 158 -1.51 -2.09 17.47
N LEU A 159 -2.14 -1.53 16.45
CA LEU A 159 -1.57 -1.44 15.11
C LEU A 159 -0.33 -0.56 15.07
N PHE A 160 -0.26 0.51 15.88
CA PHE A 160 0.97 1.29 16.03
C PHE A 160 2.12 0.44 16.57
N CYS A 161 1.89 -0.41 17.57
CA CYS A 161 2.90 -1.37 18.04
C CYS A 161 3.35 -2.32 16.92
N VAL A 162 2.41 -2.83 16.11
CA VAL A 162 2.73 -3.66 14.94
C VAL A 162 3.54 -2.88 13.90
N PHE A 163 3.19 -1.62 13.66
CA PHE A 163 3.95 -0.72 12.78
C PHE A 163 5.40 -0.54 13.27
N LEU A 164 5.62 -0.35 14.58
CA LEU A 164 6.97 -0.28 15.15
C LEU A 164 7.76 -1.58 14.94
N VAL A 165 7.10 -2.74 15.00
CA VAL A 165 7.73 -4.02 14.68
C VAL A 165 8.16 -4.06 13.22
N TYR A 166 7.30 -3.68 12.28
CA TYR A 166 7.68 -3.57 10.86
C TYR A 166 8.84 -2.60 10.66
N LEU A 167 8.78 -1.42 11.29
CA LEU A 167 9.78 -0.37 11.15
C LEU A 167 11.18 -0.80 11.62
N PHE A 168 11.27 -1.49 12.77
CA PHE A 168 12.58 -1.83 13.36
C PHE A 168 13.06 -3.25 13.05
N LYS A 169 12.18 -4.18 12.70
CA LYS A 169 12.54 -5.58 12.40
C LYS A 169 12.30 -5.97 10.95
N GLY A 170 11.47 -5.24 10.22
CA GLY A 170 11.19 -5.51 8.81
C GLY A 170 12.34 -5.12 7.89
N ARG A 171 12.30 -5.63 6.65
CA ARG A 171 13.40 -5.52 5.68
C ARG A 171 13.47 -4.17 4.97
N SER A 172 12.36 -3.42 4.99
CA SER A 172 12.16 -2.23 4.13
C SER A 172 11.65 -1.02 4.91
N PRO A 173 12.38 -0.53 5.94
CA PRO A 173 11.90 0.54 6.83
C PRO A 173 11.53 1.83 6.09
N MET A 174 12.24 2.17 5.00
CA MET A 174 11.93 3.40 4.25
C MET A 174 10.59 3.29 3.51
N VAL A 175 10.21 2.09 3.06
CA VAL A 175 8.90 1.85 2.45
C VAL A 175 7.81 1.98 3.51
N TYR A 176 8.00 1.41 4.69
CA TYR A 176 7.03 1.52 5.79
C TYR A 176 6.83 2.97 6.27
N LEU A 177 7.91 3.74 6.39
CA LEU A 177 7.81 5.17 6.70
C LEU A 177 7.08 5.94 5.60
N ALA A 178 7.34 5.61 4.33
CA ALA A 178 6.68 6.29 3.21
C ALA A 178 5.19 5.92 3.11
N ALA A 179 4.86 4.65 3.35
CA ALA A 179 3.49 4.16 3.43
C ALA A 179 2.71 4.97 4.46
N PHE A 180 3.25 5.16 5.68
CA PHE A 180 2.62 5.95 6.73
C PHE A 180 2.07 7.30 6.22
N PHE A 181 2.85 8.07 5.47
CA PHE A 181 2.38 9.39 4.99
C PHE A 181 1.19 9.30 4.04
N ILE A 182 1.27 8.46 3.01
CA ILE A 182 0.19 8.38 2.00
C ILE A 182 -1.05 7.69 2.57
N THR A 183 -0.88 6.75 3.51
CA THR A 183 -2.00 6.03 4.14
C THR A 183 -2.68 6.90 5.19
N THR A 184 -1.93 7.63 6.00
CA THR A 184 -2.53 8.62 6.90
C THR A 184 -3.26 9.70 6.12
N TRP A 185 -2.71 10.14 4.98
CA TRP A 185 -3.37 11.11 4.10
C TRP A 185 -4.73 10.63 3.59
N LEU A 186 -4.78 9.42 3.01
CA LEU A 186 -6.03 8.88 2.46
C LEU A 186 -7.05 8.59 3.57
N GLU A 187 -6.60 8.10 4.73
CA GLU A 187 -7.48 7.78 5.87
C GLU A 187 -8.09 9.04 6.46
N LEU A 188 -7.30 10.07 6.73
CA LEU A 188 -7.80 11.34 7.25
C LEU A 188 -8.82 11.98 6.31
N ILE A 189 -8.56 11.99 4.99
CA ILE A 189 -9.49 12.58 4.03
C ILE A 189 -10.75 11.71 3.94
N GLY A 190 -10.59 10.41 3.70
CA GLY A 190 -11.71 9.53 3.40
C GLY A 190 -12.72 9.42 4.54
N THR A 191 -12.23 9.28 5.78
CA THR A 191 -13.13 9.26 6.94
C THR A 191 -13.73 10.63 7.25
N ALA A 192 -13.03 11.73 6.96
CA ALA A 192 -13.54 13.08 7.18
C ALA A 192 -14.65 13.44 6.18
N VAL A 193 -14.53 13.03 4.92
CA VAL A 193 -15.56 13.29 3.88
C VAL A 193 -16.62 12.19 3.79
N GLY A 194 -16.50 11.12 4.59
CA GLY A 194 -17.49 10.06 4.67
C GLY A 194 -17.48 9.09 3.49
N THR A 195 -16.36 8.92 2.78
CA THR A 195 -16.24 7.87 1.76
C THR A 195 -16.27 6.48 2.37
N TRP A 196 -15.68 6.32 3.56
CA TRP A 196 -15.87 5.18 4.45
C TRP A 196 -15.90 5.62 5.91
N LYS A 197 -16.34 4.70 6.77
CA LYS A 197 -16.32 4.88 8.22
C LYS A 197 -15.90 3.58 8.90
N TRP A 198 -14.92 3.66 9.78
CA TRP A 198 -14.51 2.56 10.64
C TRP A 198 -15.57 2.24 11.70
N ALA A 199 -15.79 0.95 11.95
CA ALA A 199 -16.69 0.49 13.00
C ALA A 199 -16.17 0.96 14.36
N ALA A 200 -17.04 1.40 15.27
CA ALA A 200 -16.61 1.91 16.58
C ALA A 200 -15.95 0.83 17.45
N ILE A 201 -16.42 -0.40 17.31
CA ILE A 201 -15.85 -1.60 17.92
C ILE A 201 -15.42 -2.51 16.78
N ASP A 202 -14.16 -2.95 16.80
CA ASP A 202 -13.65 -3.91 15.83
C ASP A 202 -14.40 -5.25 15.98
N PRO A 203 -14.94 -5.80 14.88
CA PRO A 203 -15.80 -6.98 14.92
C PRO A 203 -15.05 -8.28 15.27
N VAL A 204 -13.73 -8.32 15.15
CA VAL A 204 -12.93 -9.52 15.40
C VAL A 204 -12.39 -9.54 16.83
N LEU A 205 -11.82 -8.41 17.27
CA LEU A 205 -11.18 -8.28 18.57
C LEU A 205 -12.16 -7.83 19.67
N GLY A 206 -13.31 -7.26 19.30
CA GLY A 206 -14.26 -6.68 20.27
C GLY A 206 -13.70 -5.46 21.00
N LEU A 207 -12.71 -4.77 20.40
CA LEU A 207 -12.01 -3.63 20.99
C LEU A 207 -12.40 -2.31 20.30
N PRO A 208 -12.40 -1.17 21.01
CA PRO A 208 -12.59 0.13 20.39
C PRO A 208 -11.53 0.44 19.33
N GLN A 209 -11.93 1.02 18.21
CA GLN A 209 -11.01 1.52 17.18
C GLN A 209 -11.43 2.91 16.70
N GLY A 210 -10.48 3.77 16.35
CA GLY A 210 -10.74 5.14 15.90
C GLY A 210 -11.35 5.22 14.49
N ASN A 211 -11.74 6.42 14.08
CA ASN A 211 -12.20 6.71 12.72
C ASN A 211 -11.43 7.93 12.14
N PRO A 212 -10.21 7.73 11.62
CA PRO A 212 -9.55 6.45 11.36
C PRO A 212 -8.71 5.95 12.55
N PRO A 213 -8.33 4.65 12.59
CA PRO A 213 -7.40 4.12 13.59
C PRO A 213 -5.99 4.70 13.41
N SER A 214 -5.37 5.16 14.49
CA SER A 214 -4.05 5.84 14.48
C SER A 214 -2.92 5.03 13.85
N GLY A 215 -2.91 3.70 14.07
CA GLY A 215 -1.90 2.78 13.57
C GLY A 215 -2.23 2.08 12.25
N VAL A 216 -3.30 2.46 11.55
CA VAL A 216 -3.82 1.76 10.36
C VAL A 216 -2.78 1.53 9.25
N ALA A 217 -1.72 2.37 9.18
CA ALA A 217 -0.56 2.20 8.30
C ALA A 217 0.13 0.82 8.42
N ALA A 218 -0.04 0.10 9.54
CA ALA A 218 0.47 -1.26 9.72
C ALA A 218 -0.07 -2.26 8.67
N TRP A 219 -1.33 -2.10 8.23
CA TRP A 219 -1.90 -2.95 7.18
C TRP A 219 -1.22 -2.74 5.84
N TYR A 220 -0.87 -1.49 5.54
CA TYR A 220 -0.12 -1.17 4.33
C TYR A 220 1.31 -1.70 4.39
N CYS A 221 1.94 -1.70 5.57
CA CYS A 221 3.24 -2.36 5.75
C CYS A 221 3.18 -3.88 5.50
N LEU A 222 2.05 -4.53 5.82
CA LEU A 222 1.80 -5.94 5.48
C LEU A 222 1.69 -6.12 3.95
N VAL A 223 0.90 -5.29 3.27
CA VAL A 223 0.81 -5.27 1.80
C VAL A 223 2.21 -5.13 1.20
N ASP A 224 3.00 -4.19 1.73
CA ASP A 224 4.36 -3.93 1.25
C ASP A 224 5.28 -5.13 1.45
N ALA A 225 5.23 -5.76 2.62
CA ALA A 225 6.03 -6.94 2.92
C ALA A 225 5.70 -8.11 2.00
N VAL A 226 4.41 -8.34 1.71
CA VAL A 226 3.94 -9.38 0.78
C VAL A 226 4.38 -9.07 -0.65
N ALA A 227 4.23 -7.83 -1.11
CA ALA A 227 4.64 -7.42 -2.44
C ALA A 227 6.17 -7.59 -2.66
N ILE A 228 6.97 -7.09 -1.72
CA ILE A 228 8.43 -7.17 -1.77
C ILE A 228 8.92 -8.62 -1.69
N GLY A 229 8.32 -9.43 -0.81
CA GLY A 229 8.69 -10.85 -0.66
C GLY A 229 8.25 -11.71 -1.85
N GLY A 230 7.08 -11.44 -2.41
CA GLY A 230 6.48 -12.25 -3.47
C GLY A 230 7.04 -11.97 -4.87
N ALA A 231 7.39 -10.71 -5.17
CA ALA A 231 7.78 -10.35 -6.53
C ALA A 231 8.99 -11.13 -7.10
N PRO A 232 10.10 -11.32 -6.35
CA PRO A 232 11.23 -12.12 -6.83
C PRO A 232 10.84 -13.58 -7.09
N VAL A 233 10.02 -14.17 -6.22
CA VAL A 233 9.55 -15.56 -6.31
C VAL A 233 8.72 -15.75 -7.58
N VAL A 234 7.71 -14.90 -7.78
CA VAL A 234 6.84 -14.96 -8.96
C VAL A 234 7.63 -14.75 -10.25
N LEU A 235 8.55 -13.78 -10.27
CA LEU A 235 9.39 -13.52 -11.44
C LEU A 235 10.35 -14.68 -11.75
N SER A 236 10.93 -15.32 -10.73
CA SER A 236 11.73 -16.54 -10.93
C SER A 236 10.89 -17.70 -11.45
N GLY A 237 9.68 -17.89 -10.95
CA GLY A 237 8.74 -18.91 -11.42
C GLY A 237 8.41 -18.75 -12.90
N PHE A 238 8.14 -17.52 -13.35
CA PHE A 238 7.91 -17.24 -14.77
C PHE A 238 9.11 -17.53 -15.65
N LYS A 239 10.33 -17.20 -15.19
CA LYS A 239 11.55 -17.53 -15.93
C LYS A 239 11.71 -19.05 -16.08
N SER A 240 11.54 -19.79 -14.99
CA SER A 240 11.64 -21.26 -14.99
C SER A 240 10.58 -21.91 -15.87
N ALA A 241 9.33 -21.46 -15.79
CA ALA A 241 8.24 -21.94 -16.63
C ALA A 241 8.46 -21.66 -18.12
N HIS A 242 8.96 -20.46 -18.46
CA HIS A 242 9.27 -20.10 -19.85
C HIS A 242 10.40 -20.97 -20.43
N VAL A 243 11.45 -21.20 -19.64
CA VAL A 243 12.55 -22.10 -20.01
C VAL A 243 12.02 -23.53 -20.21
N TRP A 244 11.20 -24.04 -19.29
CA TRP A 244 10.60 -25.36 -19.40
C TRP A 244 9.70 -25.52 -20.64
N LEU A 245 8.84 -24.52 -20.92
CA LEU A 245 7.98 -24.51 -22.11
C LEU A 245 8.79 -24.50 -23.40
N LYS A 246 9.89 -23.73 -23.45
CA LYS A 246 10.81 -23.71 -24.59
C LYS A 246 11.43 -25.10 -24.81
N PHE A 247 11.96 -25.71 -23.75
CA PHE A 247 12.51 -27.07 -23.83
C PHE A 247 11.46 -28.14 -24.20
N ALA A 248 10.22 -28.03 -23.70
CA ALA A 248 9.15 -28.94 -24.06
C ALA A 248 8.78 -28.82 -25.56
N LYS A 249 8.76 -27.59 -26.09
CA LYS A 249 8.52 -27.33 -27.52
C LYS A 249 9.67 -27.85 -28.39
N GLU A 250 10.92 -27.63 -28.00
CA GLU A 250 12.10 -28.14 -28.70
C GLU A 250 12.13 -29.67 -28.72
N ARG A 251 11.84 -30.34 -27.58
CA ARG A 251 11.70 -31.81 -27.54
C ARG A 251 10.60 -32.30 -28.47
N LYS A 252 9.42 -31.68 -28.43
CA LYS A 252 8.29 -32.07 -29.31
C LYS A 252 8.67 -31.96 -30.80
N ASN A 253 9.36 -30.88 -31.18
CA ASN A 253 9.83 -30.69 -32.55
C ASN A 253 10.90 -31.72 -32.94
N ALA A 254 11.82 -32.08 -32.05
CA ALA A 254 12.82 -33.12 -32.30
C ALA A 254 12.18 -34.51 -32.51
N TYR A 255 11.17 -34.87 -31.70
CA TYR A 255 10.42 -36.13 -31.89
C TYR A 255 9.62 -36.15 -33.21
N GLN A 256 9.06 -35.02 -33.64
CA GLN A 256 8.33 -34.94 -34.92
C GLN A 256 9.28 -34.95 -36.14
N GLY A 257 10.50 -34.44 -36.00
CA GLY A 257 11.52 -34.51 -37.04
C GLY A 257 12.10 -35.92 -37.24
N ALA A 258 12.24 -36.69 -36.16
CA ALA A 258 12.80 -38.06 -36.22
C ALA A 258 11.80 -39.14 -36.68
N GLY A 259 10.51 -38.82 -36.79
CA GLY A 259 9.47 -39.76 -37.26
C GLY A 259 9.13 -39.64 -38.76
N ASN A 260 9.82 -38.75 -39.48
CA ASN A 260 9.62 -38.49 -40.92
C ASN A 260 10.82 -38.95 -41.78
N GLU A 261 11.74 -39.73 -41.22
CA GLU A 261 12.78 -40.49 -41.93
C GLU A 261 12.43 -41.98 -41.93
#